data_AF-A0A957HPK2-F1
#
_entry.id   AF-A0A957HPK2-F1
#
_cell.length_a   1.000
_cell.length_b   1.000
_cell.length_c   1.000
_cell.angle_alpha   90.00
_cell.angle_beta   90.00
_cell.angle_gamma   90.00
#
_symmetry.space_group_name_H-M   'P 1'
#
loop_
_entity.id
_entity.type
_entity.pdbx_description
1 polymer ?
#
loop_
_entity_poly.entity_id
_entity_poly.type
_entity_poly.pdbx_seq_one_letter_code
_entity_poly.pdbx_strand_id
1 'polypeptide(L)'
;LGFLADIPLIGPVLFNNPPITYATIIIVFVVNYALFHTRWGLRSRAIGEHPGAADTVGINVHRLRYLNVIIAGGIAGLAGAFLTLESVGSFERGMTNGRGFVALAVMLFGKRTPLGAWGAALLFGFATALQTQLQFGGEIQIPHQFIGMLPYLLTILVLAGFVGRTRDPKALGQVYETE
;
A
#
# COMPACT_ATOMS: atom_id res chain seq x y z
N LEU A 1 -6.39 12.65 -28.19
CA LEU A 1 -5.39 12.78 -27.11
C LEU A 1 -4.11 13.30 -27.76
N GLY A 2 -3.92 14.58 -28.09
CA GLY A 2 -3.93 15.77 -27.22
C GLY A 2 -2.49 16.01 -26.74
N PHE A 3 -1.95 17.24 -26.89
CA PHE A 3 -0.55 17.68 -26.60
C PHE A 3 0.11 17.19 -25.28
N LEU A 4 -0.66 16.60 -24.36
CA LEU A 4 -0.18 15.93 -23.14
C LEU A 4 0.34 14.49 -23.36
N ALA A 5 -0.03 13.83 -24.45
CA ALA A 5 0.39 12.45 -24.77
C ALA A 5 1.79 12.39 -25.39
N ASP A 6 2.24 13.48 -26.03
CA ASP A 6 3.51 13.56 -26.75
C ASP A 6 4.69 14.06 -25.87
N ILE A 7 4.45 14.32 -24.58
CA ILE A 7 5.55 14.64 -23.66
C ILE A 7 6.29 13.32 -23.36
N PRO A 8 7.55 13.16 -23.81
CA PRO A 8 8.34 11.97 -23.50
C PRO A 8 8.43 11.82 -21.98
N LEU A 9 8.39 10.58 -21.49
CA LEU A 9 8.20 10.18 -20.08
C LEU A 9 6.78 10.35 -19.52
N ILE A 10 6.16 11.52 -19.59
CA ILE A 10 4.90 11.79 -18.85
C ILE A 10 3.68 11.16 -19.54
N GLY A 11 3.62 11.21 -20.87
CA GLY A 11 2.51 10.65 -21.64
C GLY A 11 2.34 9.13 -21.46
N PRO A 12 3.37 8.31 -21.73
CA PRO A 12 3.27 6.86 -21.61
C PRO A 12 3.04 6.39 -20.16
N VAL A 13 3.69 7.03 -19.18
CA VAL A 13 3.58 6.69 -17.75
C VAL A 13 2.19 6.99 -17.19
N LEU A 14 1.43 7.92 -17.78
CA LEU A 14 0.07 8.24 -17.34
C LEU A 14 -1.02 7.61 -18.19
N PHE A 15 -0.79 7.32 -19.48
CA PHE A 15 -1.85 6.90 -20.42
C PHE A 15 -1.78 5.44 -20.87
N ASN A 16 -0.73 4.68 -20.51
CA ASN A 16 -0.59 3.27 -20.87
C ASN A 16 -0.62 2.34 -19.64
N ASN A 17 -1.47 2.64 -18.65
CA ASN A 17 -1.62 1.78 -17.47
C ASN A 17 -2.90 0.94 -17.56
N PRO A 18 -2.88 -0.27 -16.99
CA PRO A 18 -4.06 -1.12 -16.94
C PRO A 18 -5.09 -0.59 -15.90
N PRO A 19 -6.37 -0.98 -16.02
CA PRO A 19 -7.49 -0.33 -15.31
C PRO A 19 -7.40 -0.39 -13.78
N ILE A 20 -6.87 -1.46 -13.19
CA ILE A 20 -6.73 -1.59 -11.73
C ILE A 20 -5.72 -0.56 -11.18
N THR A 21 -4.73 -0.17 -11.99
CA THR A 21 -3.78 0.88 -11.60
C THR A 21 -4.49 2.23 -11.42
N TYR A 22 -5.35 2.63 -12.36
CA TYR A 22 -6.16 3.84 -12.22
C TYR A 22 -7.15 3.76 -11.06
N ALA A 23 -7.80 2.60 -10.90
CA ALA A 23 -8.69 2.37 -9.77
C ALA A 23 -7.96 2.53 -8.43
N THR A 24 -6.72 2.04 -8.33
CA THR A 24 -5.90 2.15 -7.12
C THR A 24 -5.60 3.59 -6.77
N ILE A 25 -5.24 4.43 -7.75
CA ILE A 25 -5.03 5.87 -7.52
C ILE A 25 -6.29 6.50 -6.91
N ILE A 26 -7.46 6.24 -7.50
CA ILE A 26 -8.74 6.73 -6.99
C ILE A 26 -9.00 6.22 -5.57
N ILE A 27 -8.80 4.92 -5.33
CA ILE A 27 -9.01 4.29 -4.01
C ILE A 27 -8.13 4.95 -2.94
N VAL A 28 -6.86 5.23 -3.23
CA VAL A 28 -5.97 5.90 -2.27
C VAL A 28 -6.53 7.25 -1.83
N PHE A 29 -6.97 8.09 -2.77
CA PHE A 29 -7.56 9.40 -2.46
C PHE A 29 -8.90 9.27 -1.74
N VAL A 30 -9.76 8.34 -2.17
CA VAL A 30 -11.06 8.08 -1.54
C VAL A 30 -10.88 7.60 -0.11
N VAL A 31 -9.96 6.66 0.15
CA VAL A 31 -9.67 6.14 1.49
C VAL A 31 -9.06 7.24 2.35
N ASN A 32 -8.15 8.05 1.82
CA ASN A 32 -7.59 9.18 2.53
C ASN A 32 -8.68 10.19 2.95
N TYR A 33 -9.55 10.56 2.01
CA TYR A 33 -10.66 11.46 2.29
C TYR A 33 -11.63 10.84 3.31
N ALA A 34 -12.04 9.59 3.10
CA ALA A 34 -12.94 8.86 3.99
C ALA A 34 -12.39 8.78 5.42
N LEU A 35 -11.10 8.49 5.59
CA LEU A 35 -10.50 8.29 6.91
C LEU A 35 -10.30 9.60 7.69
N PHE A 36 -9.96 10.69 7.00
CA PHE A 36 -9.61 11.96 7.63
C PHE A 36 -10.74 12.99 7.65
N HIS A 37 -11.66 12.97 6.70
CA HIS A 37 -12.66 14.02 6.50
C HIS A 37 -14.11 13.57 6.73
N THR A 38 -14.36 12.29 7.02
CA THR A 38 -15.72 11.78 7.27
C THR A 38 -15.95 11.32 8.71
N ARG A 39 -17.23 11.26 9.10
CA ARG A 39 -17.66 10.72 10.40
C ARG A 39 -17.25 9.25 10.58
N TRP A 40 -17.31 8.46 9.52
CA TRP A 40 -16.86 7.06 9.55
C TRP A 40 -15.38 6.98 9.88
N GLY A 41 -14.54 7.79 9.23
CA GLY A 41 -13.09 7.80 9.47
C GLY A 41 -12.70 8.24 10.88
N LEU A 42 -13.38 9.24 11.44
CA LEU A 42 -13.19 9.65 12.83
C LEU A 42 -13.53 8.50 13.81
N ARG A 43 -14.69 7.86 13.61
CA ARG A 43 -15.13 6.72 14.44
C ARG A 43 -14.17 5.55 14.31
N SER A 44 -13.73 5.22 13.10
CA SER A 44 -12.80 4.12 12.82
C SER A 44 -11.43 4.32 13.49
N ARG A 45 -10.93 5.56 13.55
CA ARG A 45 -9.70 5.88 14.28
C ARG A 45 -9.91 5.84 15.80
N ALA A 46 -11.05 6.35 16.28
CA ALA A 46 -11.38 6.34 17.72
C ALA A 46 -11.47 4.92 18.29
N ILE A 47 -12.15 3.99 17.60
CA ILE A 47 -12.27 2.58 18.05
C ILE A 47 -10.93 1.83 18.04
N GLY A 48 -9.95 2.29 17.25
CA GLY A 48 -8.60 1.73 17.20
C GLY A 48 -7.70 2.20 18.34
N GLU A 49 -7.94 3.40 18.86
CA GLU A 49 -7.20 3.96 20.00
C GLU A 49 -7.84 3.58 21.33
N HIS A 50 -9.16 3.76 21.47
CA HIS A 50 -9.90 3.60 22.72
C HIS A 50 -11.31 3.02 22.44
N PRO A 51 -11.47 1.70 22.25
CA PRO A 51 -12.75 1.09 21.90
C PRO A 51 -13.81 1.26 23.00
N GLY A 52 -13.46 1.09 24.28
CA GLY A 52 -14.41 1.27 25.39
C GLY A 52 -14.98 2.69 25.44
N ALA A 53 -14.15 3.72 25.26
CA ALA A 53 -14.61 5.10 25.23
C ALA A 53 -15.50 5.43 24.00
N ALA A 54 -15.36 4.68 22.91
CA ALA A 54 -16.25 4.83 21.76
C ALA A 54 -17.62 4.19 22.02
N ASP A 55 -17.66 3.08 22.76
CA ASP A 55 -18.91 2.38 23.08
C ASP A 55 -19.77 3.17 24.06
N THR A 56 -19.16 3.85 25.06
CA THR A 56 -19.90 4.70 26.02
C THR A 56 -20.65 5.86 25.37
N VAL A 57 -20.22 6.31 24.18
CA VAL A 57 -20.90 7.35 23.39
C VAL A 57 -21.83 6.78 22.31
N GLY A 58 -22.12 5.47 22.37
CA GLY A 58 -23.08 4.77 21.51
C GLY A 58 -22.55 4.32 20.14
N ILE A 59 -21.23 4.25 19.95
CA ILE A 59 -20.64 3.73 18.71
C ILE A 59 -20.52 2.21 18.82
N ASN A 60 -21.26 1.48 17.97
CA ASN A 60 -21.12 0.03 17.90
C ASN A 60 -19.74 -0.38 17.34
N VAL A 61 -18.82 -0.71 18.26
CA VAL A 61 -17.42 -1.05 17.95
C VAL A 61 -17.32 -2.29 17.06
N HIS A 62 -18.09 -3.34 17.38
CA HIS A 62 -18.07 -4.61 16.64
C HIS A 62 -18.44 -4.42 15.18
N ARG A 63 -19.60 -3.79 14.91
CA ARG A 63 -20.06 -3.53 13.52
C ARG A 63 -19.04 -2.72 12.74
N LEU A 64 -18.44 -1.70 13.37
CA LEU A 64 -17.47 -0.85 12.69
C LEU A 64 -16.15 -1.59 12.42
N ARG A 65 -15.68 -2.45 13.33
CA ARG A 65 -14.51 -3.32 13.10
C ARG A 65 -14.75 -4.27 11.93
N TYR A 66 -15.89 -4.97 11.91
CA TYR A 66 -16.24 -5.87 10.80
C TYR A 66 -16.32 -5.14 9.47
N LEU A 67 -16.97 -3.98 9.42
CA LEU A 67 -17.05 -3.16 8.21
C LEU A 67 -15.66 -2.77 7.71
N ASN A 68 -14.78 -2.32 8.60
CA ASN A 68 -13.41 -1.93 8.24
C ASN A 68 -12.60 -3.11 7.69
N VAL A 69 -12.75 -4.31 8.28
CA VAL A 69 -12.07 -5.52 7.82
C VAL A 69 -12.59 -5.97 6.45
N ILE A 70 -13.91 -5.92 6.22
CA ILE A 70 -14.50 -6.27 4.92
C ILE A 70 -14.01 -5.33 3.82
N ILE A 71 -14.00 -4.01 4.08
CA ILE A 71 -13.48 -3.02 3.13
C ILE A 71 -11.98 -3.28 2.85
N ALA A 72 -11.18 -3.52 3.89
CA ALA A 72 -9.76 -3.84 3.73
C ALA A 72 -9.54 -5.13 2.92
N GLY A 73 -10.34 -6.17 3.19
CA GLY A 73 -10.33 -7.42 2.42
C GLY A 73 -10.70 -7.22 0.96
N GLY A 74 -11.68 -6.35 0.66
CA GLY A 74 -12.04 -6.00 -0.72
C GLY A 74 -10.90 -5.31 -1.47
N ILE A 75 -10.23 -4.34 -0.83
CA ILE A 75 -9.06 -3.65 -1.42
C ILE A 75 -7.88 -4.63 -1.59
N ALA A 76 -7.63 -5.51 -0.62
CA ALA A 76 -6.61 -6.54 -0.73
C ALA A 76 -6.93 -7.56 -1.84
N GLY A 77 -8.21 -7.89 -2.03
CA GLY A 77 -8.68 -8.72 -3.14
C GLY A 77 -8.41 -8.09 -4.51
N LEU A 78 -8.63 -6.78 -4.65
CA LEU A 78 -8.25 -6.04 -5.87
C LEU A 78 -6.74 -6.10 -6.13
N ALA A 79 -5.91 -6.00 -5.08
CA ALA A 79 -4.46 -6.18 -5.22
C ALA A 79 -4.07 -7.60 -5.66
N GLY A 80 -4.82 -8.63 -5.23
CA GLY A 80 -4.66 -9.99 -5.74
C GLY A 80 -5.06 -10.14 -7.20
N ALA A 81 -6.17 -9.52 -7.61
CA ALA A 81 -6.63 -9.50 -9.00
C ALA A 81 -5.62 -8.81 -9.94
N PHE A 82 -4.93 -7.78 -9.46
CA PHE A 82 -3.82 -7.15 -10.20
C PHE A 82 -2.71 -8.16 -10.55
N LEU A 83 -2.34 -9.05 -9.62
CA LEU A 83 -1.29 -10.04 -9.86
C LEU A 83 -1.66 -11.02 -10.98
N THR A 84 -2.92 -11.45 -11.04
CA THR A 84 -3.38 -12.45 -12.00
C THR A 84 -3.75 -11.87 -13.36
N LEU A 85 -4.41 -10.69 -13.38
CA LEU A 85 -4.95 -10.11 -14.61
C LEU A 85 -3.98 -9.16 -15.32
N GLU A 86 -3.18 -8.39 -14.57
CA GLU A 86 -2.41 -7.28 -15.12
C GLU A 86 -0.89 -7.48 -15.02
N SER A 87 -0.39 -8.10 -13.95
CA SER A 87 1.06 -8.25 -13.75
C SER A 87 1.67 -9.31 -14.68
N VAL A 88 1.02 -10.46 -14.83
CA VAL A 88 1.53 -11.58 -15.65
C VAL A 88 0.48 -12.07 -16.64
N GLY A 89 -0.81 -11.83 -16.38
CA GLY A 89 -1.91 -12.33 -17.21
C GLY A 89 -2.16 -13.83 -17.08
N SER A 90 -1.54 -14.49 -16.09
CA SER A 90 -1.66 -15.92 -15.83
C SER A 90 -1.72 -16.19 -14.32
N PHE A 91 -2.29 -17.34 -13.94
CA PHE A 91 -2.27 -17.81 -12.56
C PHE A 91 -1.11 -18.79 -12.33
N GLU A 92 -0.06 -18.32 -11.67
CA GLU A 92 1.09 -19.11 -11.23
C GLU A 92 1.14 -19.31 -9.72
N ARG A 93 1.60 -20.48 -9.29
CA ARG A 93 1.81 -20.78 -7.87
C ARG A 93 2.93 -19.90 -7.33
N GLY A 94 2.68 -19.25 -6.19
CA GLY A 94 3.69 -18.42 -5.53
C GLY A 94 3.87 -17.03 -6.15
N MET A 95 2.97 -16.59 -7.04
CA MET A 95 3.03 -15.28 -7.70
C MET A 95 3.12 -14.07 -6.75
N THR A 96 2.62 -14.19 -5.53
CA THR A 96 2.76 -13.13 -4.51
C THR A 96 4.20 -12.95 -4.06
N ASN A 97 5.04 -14.00 -4.13
CA ASN A 97 6.47 -13.99 -3.87
C ASN A 97 6.91 -13.08 -2.68
N GLY A 98 6.21 -13.19 -1.54
CA GLY A 98 6.53 -12.39 -0.35
C GLY A 98 6.12 -10.91 -0.38
N ARG A 99 5.48 -10.41 -1.46
CA ARG A 99 4.98 -9.02 -1.59
C ARG A 99 4.03 -8.61 -0.45
N GLY A 100 3.36 -9.56 0.20
CA GLY A 100 2.56 -9.30 1.41
C GLY A 100 3.37 -8.76 2.59
N PHE A 101 4.58 -9.27 2.82
CA PHE A 101 5.49 -8.75 3.84
C PHE A 101 6.02 -7.36 3.47
N VAL A 102 6.27 -7.13 2.17
CA VAL A 102 6.63 -5.81 1.66
C VAL A 102 5.50 -4.80 1.90
N ALA A 103 4.24 -5.19 1.72
CA ALA A 103 3.09 -4.34 2.00
C ALA A 103 3.02 -3.92 3.48
N LEU A 104 3.37 -4.81 4.41
CA LEU A 104 3.50 -4.45 5.83
C LEU A 104 4.62 -3.42 6.07
N ALA A 105 5.77 -3.59 5.41
CA ALA A 105 6.87 -2.64 5.49
C ALA A 105 6.48 -1.26 4.93
N VAL A 106 5.81 -1.24 3.77
CA VAL A 106 5.26 -0.03 3.15
C VAL A 106 4.26 0.68 4.08
N MET A 107 3.39 -0.07 4.75
CA MET A 107 2.43 0.48 5.71
C MET A 107 3.12 1.12 6.92
N LEU A 108 4.20 0.50 7.40
CA LEU A 108 5.03 1.04 8.48
C LEU A 108 5.76 2.33 8.05
N PHE A 109 6.44 2.30 6.89
CA PHE A 109 7.14 3.49 6.36
C PHE A 109 6.21 4.62 5.99
N GLY A 110 4.99 4.28 5.54
CA GLY A 110 3.91 5.22 5.28
C GLY A 110 3.27 5.83 6.53
N LYS A 111 3.80 5.54 7.73
CA LYS A 111 3.29 6.01 9.02
C LYS A 111 1.80 5.70 9.23
N ARG A 112 1.32 4.58 8.67
CA ARG A 112 -0.10 4.17 8.68
C ARG A 112 -1.08 5.19 8.10
N THR A 113 -0.61 6.11 7.26
CA THR A 113 -1.48 7.02 6.51
C THR A 113 -1.66 6.51 5.08
N PRO A 114 -2.83 6.63 4.45
CA PRO A 114 -3.04 6.18 3.08
C PRO A 114 -2.08 6.84 2.08
N LEU A 115 -1.89 8.17 2.19
CA LEU A 115 -0.95 8.90 1.33
C LEU A 115 0.52 8.52 1.60
N GLY A 116 0.90 8.33 2.87
CA GLY A 116 2.25 7.87 3.20
C GLY A 116 2.51 6.45 2.69
N ALA A 117 1.52 5.55 2.81
CA ALA A 117 1.61 4.19 2.29
C ALA A 117 1.71 4.19 0.77
N TRP A 118 0.97 5.06 0.08
CA TRP A 118 1.09 5.24 -1.37
C TRP A 118 2.49 5.74 -1.78
N GLY A 119 3.03 6.76 -1.10
CA GLY A 119 4.38 7.24 -1.36
C GLY A 119 5.46 6.18 -1.11
N ALA A 120 5.35 5.42 -0.02
CA ALA A 120 6.24 4.31 0.26
C ALA A 120 6.10 3.18 -0.77
N ALA A 121 4.88 2.87 -1.22
CA ALA A 121 4.64 1.87 -2.26
C ALA A 121 5.27 2.27 -3.59
N LEU A 122 5.19 3.54 -3.97
CA LEU A 122 5.83 4.06 -5.18
C LEU A 122 7.35 3.97 -5.11
N LEU A 123 7.94 4.27 -3.95
CA LEU A 123 9.38 4.14 -3.75
C LEU A 123 9.85 2.67 -3.86
N PHE A 124 9.12 1.75 -3.23
CA PHE A 124 9.38 0.32 -3.35
C PHE A 124 9.19 -0.18 -4.78
N GLY A 125 8.11 0.24 -5.44
CA GLY A 125 7.83 -0.07 -6.85
C GLY A 125 8.95 0.42 -7.77
N PHE A 126 9.41 1.66 -7.57
CA PHE A 126 10.54 2.23 -8.29
C PHE A 126 11.82 1.41 -8.08
N ALA A 127 12.14 1.04 -6.84
CA ALA A 127 13.28 0.19 -6.53
C ALA A 127 13.22 -1.16 -7.26
N THR A 128 12.05 -1.79 -7.26
CA THR A 128 11.85 -3.07 -7.97
C THR A 128 11.95 -2.91 -9.48
N ALA A 129 11.40 -1.85 -10.06
CA ALA A 129 11.49 -1.59 -11.50
C ALA A 129 12.93 -1.30 -11.93
N LEU A 130 13.67 -0.52 -11.12
CA LEU A 130 15.08 -0.23 -11.35
C LEU A 130 15.94 -1.51 -11.29
N GLN A 131 15.71 -2.37 -10.29
CA GLN A 131 16.35 -3.67 -10.21
C GLN A 131 16.10 -4.49 -11.48
N THR A 132 14.83 -4.62 -11.89
CA THR A 132 14.45 -5.35 -13.11
C THR A 132 15.14 -4.77 -14.35
N GLN A 133 15.11 -3.45 -14.53
CA GLN A 133 15.74 -2.79 -15.67
C GLN A 133 17.26 -3.02 -15.71
N LEU A 134 17.95 -2.97 -14.57
CA LEU A 134 19.39 -3.25 -14.49
C LEU A 134 19.72 -4.72 -14.75
N GLN A 135 18.83 -5.66 -14.38
CA GLN A 135 19.02 -7.08 -14.67
C GLN A 135 18.87 -7.40 -16.17
N PHE A 136 17.91 -6.77 -16.84
CA PHE A 136 17.61 -7.02 -18.27
C PHE A 136 18.34 -6.09 -19.24
N GLY A 137 18.85 -4.94 -18.78
CA GLY A 137 19.48 -3.91 -19.61
C GLY A 137 20.86 -4.26 -20.15
N GLY A 138 21.54 -5.30 -19.63
CA GLY A 138 22.71 -5.92 -20.25
C GLY A 138 24.02 -5.11 -20.32
N GLU A 139 24.01 -3.79 -20.10
CA GLU A 139 25.20 -2.95 -20.27
C GLU A 139 26.22 -3.03 -19.13
N ILE A 140 25.82 -3.57 -17.97
CA ILE A 140 26.67 -3.63 -16.77
C ILE A 140 26.85 -5.10 -16.35
N GLN A 141 28.08 -5.62 -16.48
CA GLN A 141 28.46 -6.98 -16.06
C GLN A 141 28.57 -7.11 -14.53
N ILE A 142 27.56 -6.68 -13.79
CA ILE A 142 27.48 -6.91 -12.34
C ILE A 142 26.80 -8.27 -12.11
N PRO A 143 27.37 -9.16 -11.26
CA PRO A 143 26.72 -10.42 -10.91
C PRO A 143 25.32 -10.18 -10.35
N HIS A 144 24.37 -11.02 -10.76
CA HIS A 144 22.95 -10.86 -10.45
C HIS A 144 22.66 -10.77 -8.95
N GLN A 145 23.54 -11.34 -8.11
CA GLN A 145 23.43 -11.26 -6.65
C GLN A 145 23.52 -9.82 -6.16
N PHE A 146 24.41 -8.99 -6.70
CA PHE A 146 24.57 -7.60 -6.28
C PHE A 146 23.40 -6.72 -6.71
N ILE A 147 22.87 -6.93 -7.92
CA ILE A 147 21.67 -6.22 -8.39
C ILE A 147 20.46 -6.66 -7.56
N GLY A 148 20.38 -7.95 -7.21
CA GLY A 148 19.36 -8.50 -6.31
C GLY A 148 19.34 -7.90 -4.91
N MET A 149 20.45 -7.30 -4.45
CA MET A 149 20.53 -6.63 -3.15
C MET A 149 19.95 -5.20 -3.17
N LEU A 150 19.77 -4.57 -4.34
CA LEU A 150 19.33 -3.17 -4.44
C LEU A 150 18.01 -2.86 -3.72
N PRO A 151 16.93 -3.66 -3.86
CA PRO A 151 15.70 -3.40 -3.14
C PRO A 151 15.91 -3.42 -1.63
N TYR A 152 16.71 -4.37 -1.14
CA TYR A 152 17.02 -4.50 0.29
C TYR A 152 17.87 -3.34 0.80
N LEU A 153 18.91 -2.95 0.08
CA LEU A 153 19.72 -1.77 0.43
C LEU A 153 18.87 -0.50 0.48
N LEU A 154 17.96 -0.34 -0.48
CA LEU A 154 17.03 0.78 -0.48
C LEU A 154 16.09 0.71 0.74
N THR A 155 15.58 -0.47 1.10
CA THR A 155 14.80 -0.63 2.35
C THR A 155 15.59 -0.21 3.58
N ILE A 156 16.87 -0.61 3.69
CA ILE A 156 17.75 -0.27 4.81
C ILE A 156 18.00 1.23 4.87
N LEU A 157 18.25 1.89 3.73
CA LEU A 157 18.45 3.33 3.68
C LEU A 157 17.18 4.10 4.07
N VAL A 158 16.02 3.66 3.61
CA VAL A 158 14.72 4.24 3.99
C VAL A 158 14.45 4.04 5.48
N LEU A 159 14.72 2.84 6.00
CA LEU A 159 14.64 2.50 7.42
C LEU A 159 15.54 3.39 8.27
N ALA A 160 16.82 3.49 7.89
CA ALA A 160 17.83 4.22 8.66
C ALA A 160 17.64 5.75 8.58
N GLY A 161 17.19 6.27 7.44
CA GLY A 161 17.12 7.71 7.20
C GLY A 161 15.76 8.36 7.52
N PHE A 162 14.65 7.65 7.36
CA PHE A 162 13.31 8.26 7.33
C PHE A 162 12.31 7.69 8.34
N VAL A 163 12.69 6.71 9.17
CA VAL A 163 11.81 6.17 10.20
C VAL A 163 11.69 7.17 11.35
N GLY A 164 10.68 8.03 11.23
CA GLY A 164 10.11 8.72 12.38
C GLY A 164 9.32 7.75 13.27
N ARG A 165 9.00 8.17 14.50
CA ARG A 165 8.16 7.38 15.42
C ARG A 165 6.82 7.05 14.78
N THR A 166 6.58 5.78 14.48
CA THR A 166 5.25 5.26 14.14
C THR A 166 4.51 4.91 15.41
N ARG A 167 3.25 5.36 15.54
CA ARG A 167 2.40 5.03 16.68
C ARG A 167 1.37 3.98 16.24
N ASP A 168 1.38 2.86 16.93
CA ASP A 168 0.42 1.77 16.72
C ASP A 168 -0.87 2.14 17.45
N PRO A 169 -2.05 1.90 16.85
CA PRO A 169 -3.30 2.03 17.57
C PRO A 169 -3.27 1.12 18.80
N LYS A 170 -3.59 1.66 19.97
CA LYS A 170 -3.42 0.93 21.24
C LYS A 170 -4.24 -0.36 21.32
N ALA A 171 -5.39 -0.40 20.65
CA ALA A 171 -6.28 -1.56 20.63
C ALA A 171 -6.06 -2.47 19.41
N LEU A 172 -4.95 -2.31 18.68
CA LEU A 172 -4.62 -3.16 17.55
C LEU A 172 -4.42 -4.62 18.02
N GLY A 173 -5.14 -5.56 17.40
CA GLY A 173 -5.02 -6.99 17.72
C GLY A 173 -5.64 -7.41 19.06
N GLN A 174 -6.24 -6.48 19.81
CA GLN A 174 -6.91 -6.79 21.07
C GLN A 174 -8.37 -7.17 20.81
N VAL A 175 -8.78 -8.31 21.38
CA VAL A 175 -10.19 -8.71 21.42
C VAL A 175 -10.94 -7.65 22.23
N TYR A 176 -12.04 -7.15 21.67
CA TYR A 176 -12.90 -6.21 22.37
C TYR A 176 -14.04 -6.99 23.02
N GLU A 177 -14.11 -6.92 24.33
CA GLU A 177 -15.23 -7.42 25.13
C GLU A 177 -16.08 -6.21 25.51
N THR A 178 -17.39 -6.31 25.29
CA THR A 178 -18.33 -5.27 25.70
C THR A 178 -18.48 -5.35 27.21
N GLU A 179 -18.22 -4.23 27.91
CA GLU A 179 -18.47 -4.09 29.36
C GLU A 179 -19.96 -3.89 29.66
#